data_AF-A0A822XTV8-F1
#
_entry.id   AF-A0A822XTV8-F1
#
_cell.length_a   1.000
_cell.length_b   1.000
_cell.length_c   1.000
_cell.angle_alpha   90.00
_cell.angle_beta   90.00
_cell.angle_gamma   90.00
#
_symmetry.space_group_name_H-M   'P 1'
#
loop_
_entity.id
_entity.type
_entity.pdbx_description
1 polymer ?
#
loop_
_entity_poly.entity_id
_entity_poly.type
_entity_poly.pdbx_seq_one_letter_code
_entity_poly.pdbx_strand_id
1 'polypeptide(L)'
;MYLPLQKAVDQGEWENAKRFIDGHPDAVRVKITTIRDTALHIATDNGNVLMVDKLIQLMSAEDLELKDINGDTALSRAALGGNTKIAELLVRKSTGLVCIPNNYGFIPVTVAAGFGFKDTVRFLYSVTPEVEFNP
;
A
#
# COMPACT_ATOMS: atom_id res chain seq x y z
N MET A 1 -0.55 -3.14 22.13
CA MET A 1 -0.96 -1.79 21.71
C MET A 1 0.07 -1.29 20.70
N TYR A 2 -0.32 -1.01 19.46
CA TYR A 2 0.60 -0.63 18.36
C TYR A 2 0.78 0.89 18.20
N LEU A 3 0.32 1.67 19.18
CA LEU A 3 0.41 3.14 19.17
C LEU A 3 1.82 3.68 18.94
N PRO A 4 2.91 3.11 19.50
CA PRO A 4 4.27 3.58 19.21
C PRO A 4 4.65 3.43 17.74
N LEU A 5 4.28 2.30 17.12
CA LEU A 5 4.52 2.08 15.69
C LEU A 5 3.69 3.04 14.83
N GLN A 6 2.39 3.18 15.14
CA GLN A 6 1.52 4.11 14.43
C GLN A 6 2.11 5.53 14.45
N LYS A 7 2.47 6.04 15.63
CA LYS A 7 3.04 7.38 15.78
C LYS A 7 4.34 7.55 14.99
N ALA A 8 5.24 6.56 15.04
CA ALA A 8 6.50 6.62 14.30
C ALA A 8 6.28 6.66 12.78
N VAL A 9 5.30 5.91 12.28
CA VAL A 9 4.94 5.89 10.85
C VAL A 9 4.27 7.21 10.43
N ASP A 10 3.34 7.72 11.24
CA ASP A 10 2.68 9.02 11.01
C ASP A 10 3.70 10.17 10.94
N GLN A 11 4.74 10.11 11.79
CA GLN A 11 5.78 11.14 11.86
C GLN A 11 6.94 10.89 10.88
N GLY A 12 6.93 9.79 10.12
CA GLY A 12 8.01 9.43 9.19
C GLY A 12 9.32 9.01 9.88
N GLU A 13 9.30 8.72 11.17
CA GLU A 13 10.46 8.36 11.99
C GLU A 13 10.85 6.88 11.78
N TRP A 14 11.51 6.58 10.66
CA TRP A 14 11.90 5.20 10.34
C TRP A 14 12.65 4.48 11.46
N GLU A 15 13.60 5.12 12.13
CA GLU A 15 14.39 4.44 13.17
C GLU A 15 13.53 4.03 14.37
N ASN A 16 12.51 4.82 14.72
CA ASN A 16 11.57 4.45 15.79
C ASN A 16 10.62 3.34 15.34
N ALA A 17 10.13 3.39 14.10
CA ALA A 17 9.33 2.32 13.53
C ALA A 17 10.13 1.01 13.47
N LYS A 18 11.37 1.07 12.98
CA LYS A 18 12.29 -0.08 12.89
C LYS A 18 12.56 -0.68 14.25
N ARG A 19 12.90 0.12 15.26
CA ARG A 19 13.13 -0.38 16.62
C ARG A 19 11.91 -1.11 17.18
N PHE A 20 10.70 -0.63 16.90
CA PHE A 20 9.48 -1.31 17.31
C PHE A 20 9.31 -2.65 16.58
N ILE A 21 9.53 -2.67 15.25
CA ILE A 21 9.43 -3.86 14.40
C ILE A 21 10.49 -4.90 14.75
N ASP A 22 11.73 -4.50 15.04
CA ASP A 22 12.80 -5.41 15.45
C ASP A 22 12.43 -6.17 16.74
N GLY A 23 11.71 -5.52 17.66
CA GLY A 23 11.19 -6.15 18.87
C GLY A 23 9.87 -6.92 18.66
N HIS A 24 9.16 -6.67 17.56
CA HIS A 24 7.88 -7.29 17.22
C HIS A 24 7.79 -7.53 15.71
N PRO A 25 8.47 -8.56 15.16
CA PRO A 25 8.56 -8.73 13.71
C PRO A 25 7.21 -8.82 13.00
N ASP A 26 6.20 -9.40 13.65
CA ASP A 26 4.84 -9.51 13.11
C ASP A 26 4.12 -8.14 13.03
N ALA A 27 4.65 -7.07 13.60
CA ALA A 27 4.01 -5.76 13.60
C ALA A 27 3.78 -5.20 12.20
N VAL A 28 4.60 -5.59 11.21
CA VAL A 28 4.47 -5.15 9.81
C VAL A 28 3.15 -5.60 9.16
N ARG A 29 2.55 -6.69 9.64
CA ARG A 29 1.28 -7.23 9.13
C ARG A 29 0.06 -6.87 9.96
N VAL A 30 0.23 -6.16 11.08
CA VAL A 30 -0.89 -5.85 11.98
C VAL A 30 -1.63 -4.61 11.53
N LYS A 31 -2.95 -4.65 11.73
CA LYS A 31 -3.88 -3.54 11.55
C LYS A 31 -3.82 -2.67 12.80
N ILE A 32 -3.20 -1.51 12.71
CA ILE A 32 -2.81 -0.65 13.84
C ILE A 32 -3.75 0.54 14.04
N THR A 33 -4.68 0.81 13.12
CA THR A 33 -5.68 1.89 13.22
C THR A 33 -7.12 1.35 13.31
N THR A 34 -8.08 2.22 13.63
CA THR A 34 -9.51 1.89 13.71
C THR A 34 -10.12 1.54 12.35
N ILE A 35 -9.60 2.14 11.26
CA ILE A 35 -9.97 1.82 9.87
C ILE A 35 -9.13 0.66 9.30
N ARG A 36 -8.45 -0.09 10.18
CA ARG A 36 -7.73 -1.32 9.87
C ARG A 36 -6.50 -1.14 8.97
N ASP A 37 -5.88 0.04 8.97
CA ASP A 37 -4.62 0.27 8.25
C ASP A 37 -3.47 -0.48 8.89
N THR A 38 -2.54 -0.95 8.06
CA THR A 38 -1.21 -1.40 8.48
C THR A 38 -0.23 -0.24 8.42
N ALA A 39 0.98 -0.42 8.95
CA ALA A 39 2.06 0.58 8.79
C ALA A 39 2.31 0.96 7.32
N LEU A 40 2.16 0.01 6.39
CA LEU A 40 2.36 0.24 4.97
C LEU A 40 1.28 1.15 4.35
N HIS A 41 0.02 1.00 4.77
CA HIS A 41 -1.07 1.89 4.32
C HIS A 41 -0.82 3.33 4.73
N ILE A 42 -0.50 3.55 6.02
CA ILE A 42 -0.22 4.88 6.56
C ILE A 42 0.99 5.51 5.85
N ALA A 43 2.10 4.76 5.70
CA ALA A 43 3.28 5.25 4.98
C ALA A 43 2.96 5.62 3.52
N THR A 44 2.04 4.90 2.89
CA THR A 44 1.57 5.17 1.53
C THR A 44 0.73 6.44 1.44
N ASP A 45 -0.23 6.62 2.34
CA ASP A 45 -1.07 7.82 2.42
C ASP A 45 -0.24 9.07 2.70
N ASN A 46 0.81 8.93 3.53
CA ASN A 46 1.77 10.00 3.81
C ASN A 46 2.73 10.30 2.65
N GLY A 47 2.70 9.52 1.56
CA GLY A 47 3.62 9.68 0.44
C GLY A 47 5.09 9.38 0.81
N ASN A 48 5.34 8.69 1.92
CA ASN A 48 6.68 8.46 2.44
C ASN A 48 7.37 7.29 1.70
N VAL A 49 7.90 7.59 0.51
CA VAL A 49 8.56 6.64 -0.38
C VAL A 49 9.65 5.83 0.33
N LEU A 50 10.46 6.48 1.19
CA LEU A 50 11.55 5.80 1.91
C LEU A 50 11.00 4.78 2.92
N MET A 51 9.97 5.15 3.67
CA MET A 51 9.36 4.25 4.64
C MET A 51 8.64 3.09 3.96
N VAL A 52 7.95 3.33 2.85
CA VAL A 52 7.37 2.27 2.01
C VAL A 52 8.46 1.31 1.56
N ASP A 53 9.53 1.80 0.94
CA ASP A 53 10.61 0.94 0.41
C ASP A 53 11.23 0.06 1.53
N LYS A 54 11.42 0.63 2.72
CA LYS A 54 11.96 -0.14 3.85
C LYS A 54 10.95 -1.13 4.43
N LEU A 55 9.66 -0.79 4.53
CA LEU A 55 8.63 -1.72 5.00
C LEU A 55 8.45 -2.91 4.06
N ILE A 56 8.41 -2.69 2.74
CA ILE A 56 8.23 -3.79 1.77
C ILE A 56 9.44 -4.73 1.70
N GLN A 57 10.63 -4.28 2.13
CA GLN A 57 11.80 -5.17 2.28
C GLN A 57 11.62 -6.18 3.44
N LEU A 58 10.77 -5.85 4.42
CA LEU A 58 10.47 -6.72 5.57
C LEU A 58 9.23 -7.60 5.36
N MET A 59 8.54 -7.45 4.23
CA MET A 59 7.26 -8.11 3.95
C MET A 59 7.40 -9.15 2.82
N SER A 60 6.60 -10.22 2.92
CA SER A 60 6.36 -11.16 1.81
C SER A 60 5.46 -10.54 0.73
N ALA A 61 5.26 -11.23 -0.39
CA ALA A 61 4.33 -10.76 -1.42
C ALA A 61 2.88 -10.79 -0.89
N GLU A 62 2.55 -11.82 -0.12
CA GLU A 62 1.23 -12.06 0.48
C GLU A 62 0.91 -11.01 1.57
N ASP A 63 1.92 -10.56 2.33
CA ASP A 63 1.74 -9.48 3.30
C ASP A 63 1.34 -8.14 2.62
N LEU A 64 1.69 -7.93 1.35
CA LEU A 64 1.29 -6.72 0.61
C LEU A 64 -0.19 -6.74 0.18
N GLU A 65 -0.82 -7.90 0.21
CA GLU A 65 -2.24 -8.08 -0.13
C GLU A 65 -3.18 -7.73 1.04
N LEU A 66 -2.62 -7.41 2.21
CA LEU A 66 -3.40 -7.01 3.37
C LEU A 66 -4.26 -5.80 3.04
N LYS A 67 -5.55 -5.93 3.34
CA LYS A 67 -6.57 -4.92 3.07
C LYS A 67 -6.96 -4.15 4.32
N ASP A 68 -7.30 -2.88 4.18
CA ASP A 68 -7.93 -2.06 5.22
C ASP A 68 -9.43 -2.41 5.43
N ILE A 69 -10.22 -1.50 6.00
CA ILE A 69 -11.67 -1.70 6.19
C ILE A 69 -12.49 -1.57 4.89
N ASN A 70 -12.00 -0.82 3.90
CA ASN A 70 -12.62 -0.63 2.59
C ASN A 70 -12.18 -1.69 1.57
N GLY A 71 -11.30 -2.59 1.96
CA GLY A 71 -10.75 -3.60 1.07
C GLY A 71 -9.56 -3.09 0.27
N ASP A 72 -9.10 -1.86 0.50
CA ASP A 72 -7.97 -1.28 -0.21
C ASP A 72 -6.68 -1.90 0.29
N THR A 73 -5.82 -2.32 -0.64
CA THR A 73 -4.41 -2.63 -0.37
C THR A 73 -3.60 -1.32 -0.37
N ALA A 74 -2.34 -1.39 0.06
CA ALA A 74 -1.43 -0.25 -0.09
C ALA A 74 -1.30 0.23 -1.55
N LEU A 75 -1.39 -0.66 -2.55
CA LEU A 75 -1.37 -0.26 -3.95
C LEU A 75 -2.65 0.51 -4.35
N SER A 76 -3.81 0.08 -3.83
CA SER A 76 -5.07 0.82 -4.03
C SER A 76 -5.00 2.22 -3.38
N ARG A 77 -4.43 2.34 -2.18
CA ARG A 77 -4.18 3.65 -1.54
C ARG A 77 -3.21 4.51 -2.35
N ALA A 78 -2.15 3.94 -2.91
CA ALA A 78 -1.23 4.66 -3.80
C ALA A 78 -1.94 5.16 -5.07
N ALA A 79 -2.84 4.36 -5.64
CA ALA A 79 -3.68 4.75 -6.76
C ALA A 79 -4.66 5.88 -6.40
N LEU A 80 -5.32 5.76 -5.23
CA LEU A 80 -6.23 6.75 -4.68
C LEU A 80 -5.55 8.10 -4.38
N GLY A 81 -4.27 8.07 -3.97
CA GLY A 81 -3.45 9.27 -3.72
C GLY A 81 -2.69 9.76 -4.95
N GLY A 82 -2.77 9.07 -6.10
CA GLY A 82 -2.01 9.43 -7.30
C GLY A 82 -0.49 9.25 -7.16
N ASN A 83 -0.03 8.48 -6.19
CA ASN A 83 1.40 8.30 -5.86
C ASN A 83 2.08 7.28 -6.78
N THR A 84 2.36 7.67 -8.02
CA THR A 84 2.98 6.78 -9.05
C THR A 84 4.25 6.13 -8.54
N LYS A 85 5.10 6.86 -7.81
CA LYS A 85 6.38 6.32 -7.33
C LYS A 85 6.21 5.17 -6.32
N ILE A 86 5.21 5.27 -5.45
CA ILE A 86 4.90 4.23 -4.48
C ILE A 86 4.25 3.04 -5.18
N ALA A 87 3.38 3.30 -6.17
CA ALA A 87 2.80 2.25 -7.01
C ALA A 87 3.90 1.42 -7.71
N GLU A 88 4.90 2.06 -8.30
CA GLU A 88 6.06 1.38 -8.90
C GLU A 88 6.79 0.47 -7.90
N LEU A 89 7.06 0.96 -6.69
CA LEU A 89 7.76 0.18 -5.65
C LEU A 89 6.97 -1.06 -5.24
N LEU A 90 5.66 -0.91 -5.03
CA LEU A 90 4.78 -2.01 -4.62
C LEU A 90 4.64 -3.06 -5.72
N VAL A 91 4.40 -2.64 -6.97
CA VAL A 91 4.27 -3.55 -8.12
C VAL A 91 5.57 -4.30 -8.39
N ARG A 92 6.73 -3.63 -8.25
CA ARG A 92 8.05 -4.28 -8.39
C ARG A 92 8.25 -5.41 -7.37
N LYS A 93 7.66 -5.28 -6.18
CA LYS A 93 7.76 -6.31 -5.13
C LYS A 93 6.73 -7.43 -5.32
N SER A 94 5.53 -7.11 -5.76
CA SER A 94 4.49 -8.10 -6.10
C SER A 94 3.61 -7.61 -7.24
N THR A 95 3.73 -8.25 -8.41
CA THR A 95 2.99 -7.88 -9.61
C THR A 95 1.50 -8.20 -9.50
N GLY A 96 1.12 -9.19 -8.68
CA GLY A 96 -0.28 -9.60 -8.50
C GLY A 96 -1.18 -8.54 -7.84
N LEU A 97 -0.59 -7.56 -7.15
CA LEU A 97 -1.32 -6.49 -6.47
C LEU A 97 -2.22 -5.68 -7.41
N VAL A 98 -1.85 -5.59 -8.69
CA VAL A 98 -2.58 -4.79 -9.70
C VAL A 98 -3.96 -5.35 -10.03
N CYS A 99 -4.22 -6.61 -9.67
CA CYS A 99 -5.48 -7.32 -9.92
C CYS A 99 -6.37 -7.39 -8.68
N ILE A 100 -5.93 -6.92 -7.50
CA ILE A 100 -6.68 -7.10 -6.26
C ILE A 100 -7.76 -6.01 -6.15
N PRO A 101 -9.06 -6.36 -6.19
CA PRO A 101 -10.12 -5.37 -6.06
C PRO A 101 -10.34 -4.99 -4.59
N ASN A 102 -10.74 -3.76 -4.34
CA ASN A 102 -11.28 -3.35 -3.05
C ASN A 102 -12.73 -3.86 -2.85
N ASN A 103 -13.37 -3.51 -1.73
CA ASN A 103 -14.73 -3.99 -1.43
C ASN A 103 -15.80 -3.43 -2.39
N TYR A 104 -15.46 -2.44 -3.21
CA TYR A 104 -16.32 -1.87 -4.23
C TYR A 104 -16.10 -2.52 -5.61
N GLY A 105 -15.20 -3.51 -5.72
CA GLY A 105 -14.87 -4.18 -6.99
C GLY A 105 -13.87 -3.41 -7.86
N PHE A 106 -13.28 -2.33 -7.36
CA PHE A 106 -12.30 -1.55 -8.11
C PHE A 106 -10.89 -2.06 -7.88
N ILE A 107 -10.19 -2.38 -8.96
CA ILE A 107 -8.75 -2.63 -8.98
C ILE A 107 -7.97 -1.30 -9.00
N PRO A 108 -6.67 -1.26 -8.64
CA PRO A 108 -5.92 -0.02 -8.48
C PRO A 108 -5.96 0.91 -9.72
N VAL A 109 -5.89 0.38 -10.94
CA VAL A 109 -5.95 1.20 -12.16
C VAL A 109 -7.29 1.92 -12.33
N THR A 110 -8.41 1.29 -11.97
CA THR A 110 -9.73 1.91 -12.07
C THR A 110 -9.96 2.94 -10.97
N VAL A 111 -9.37 2.71 -9.78
CA VAL A 111 -9.29 3.72 -8.71
C VAL A 111 -8.53 4.95 -9.22
N ALA A 112 -7.29 4.81 -9.71
CA ALA A 112 -6.52 5.94 -10.22
C ALA A 112 -7.23 6.69 -11.36
N ALA A 113 -7.94 5.97 -12.23
CA ALA A 113 -8.71 6.53 -13.33
C ALA A 113 -9.91 7.36 -12.84
N GLY A 114 -10.65 6.87 -11.83
CA GLY A 114 -11.78 7.58 -11.23
C GLY A 114 -11.40 8.94 -10.62
N PHE A 115 -10.16 9.09 -10.15
CA PHE A 115 -9.64 10.35 -9.61
C PHE A 115 -8.79 11.15 -10.62
N GLY A 116 -8.57 10.64 -11.84
CA GLY A 116 -7.89 11.37 -12.91
C GLY A 116 -6.36 11.45 -12.80
N PHE A 117 -5.71 10.57 -12.03
CA PHE A 117 -4.25 10.55 -11.85
C PHE A 117 -3.53 9.94 -13.05
N LYS A 118 -3.40 10.71 -14.13
CA LYS A 118 -2.95 10.25 -15.45
C LYS A 118 -1.65 9.43 -15.44
N ASP A 119 -0.64 9.84 -14.68
CA ASP A 119 0.66 9.13 -14.67
C ASP A 119 0.56 7.79 -13.94
N THR A 120 -0.16 7.76 -12.82
CA THR A 120 -0.47 6.52 -12.11
C THR A 120 -1.36 5.59 -12.93
N VAL A 121 -2.35 6.12 -13.66
CA VAL A 121 -3.17 5.36 -14.60
C VAL A 121 -2.31 4.75 -15.71
N ARG A 122 -1.46 5.54 -16.36
CA ARG A 122 -0.56 5.04 -17.43
C ARG A 122 0.33 3.92 -16.92
N PHE A 123 0.95 4.11 -15.76
CA PHE A 123 1.78 3.09 -15.15
C PHE A 123 0.97 1.82 -14.85
N LEU A 124 -0.11 1.91 -14.07
CA LEU A 124 -0.90 0.75 -13.67
C LEU A 124 -1.53 0.04 -14.87
N TYR A 125 -2.08 0.78 -15.83
CA TYR A 125 -2.61 0.21 -17.08
C TYR A 125 -1.55 -0.59 -17.84
N SER A 126 -0.30 -0.12 -17.87
CA SER A 126 0.78 -0.82 -18.57
C SER A 126 1.20 -2.15 -17.92
N VAL A 127 0.85 -2.36 -16.65
CA VAL A 127 1.23 -3.57 -15.87
C VAL A 127 0.03 -4.42 -15.47
N THR A 128 -1.21 -3.93 -15.63
CA THR A 128 -2.42 -4.70 -15.39
C THR A 128 -2.74 -5.57 -16.61
N PRO A 129 -2.94 -6.90 -16.43
CA PRO A 129 -3.34 -7.79 -17.52
C PRO A 129 -4.65 -7.35 -18.20
N GLU A 130 -4.70 -7.41 -19.53
CA GLU A 130 -5.86 -6.94 -20.30
C GLU A 130 -7.18 -7.65 -19.95
N VAL A 131 -7.10 -8.90 -19.48
CA VAL A 131 -8.27 -9.69 -19.04
C VAL A 131 -9.06 -9.01 -17.93
N GLU A 132 -8.41 -8.19 -17.10
CA GLU A 132 -9.05 -7.45 -16.00
C GLU A 132 -9.94 -6.29 -16.48
N PHE A 133 -9.86 -5.91 -17.76
CA PHE A 133 -10.68 -4.85 -18.36
C PHE A 133 -11.90 -5.38 -19.12
N ASN A 134 -12.03 -6.70 -19.26
CA ASN A 134 -13.14 -7.31 -19.98
C ASN A 134 -14.32 -7.57 -19.02
N PRO A 135 -15.55 -7.18 -19.40
CA PRO A 135 -16.76 -7.39 -18.59
C PRO A 135 -17.19 -8.86 -18.51
#